data_AF-D8M922-F1
#
_entry.id   AF-D8M922-F1
#
_cell.length_a   1.000
_cell.length_b   1.000
_cell.length_c   1.000
_cell.angle_alpha   90.00
_cell.angle_beta   90.00
_cell.angle_gamma   90.00
#
_symmetry.space_group_name_H-M   'P 1'
#
loop_
_entity.id
_entity.type
_entity.pdbx_description
1 polymer ?
#
loop_
_entity_poly.entity_id
_entity_poly.type
_entity_poly.pdbx_seq_one_letter_code
_entity_poly.pdbx_strand_id
1 'polypeptide(L)'
;MNDADLKPSRLEVVVSQLKQFIRDFFYHNSLSSLCIIVSHDRRAFQLTPLSRHMKEHLNALDKLTCSGKFSLQLSLDIAIKTMELAPSQFAKEIICLISSISTCDPRDIYKTISIIQEKHIQCSVMSLSGEVYLFQKLAQITSGIFAVPEDPQQVHHFFSQHISPPINSDPIVLVKREDGATVTHREICEMGFPNNVQLSHICACHVRFCSKFYECPRCRSYVCELPVRCPVCMLMLVDYTHLTQSYHHLFPPKNFEECNDHKPGITCYGCCSVIKEGEICLQCPKCMKYFCQTCDAFVHDNIFHCPGCLAREWRVCLIYFFCVHFSSKWMFEKENIHFINFGVMIVEFRIPLPIEVKDFEVAQLFMLIGLQESVTGGGEGVSVLKNEPFDNTDGHLGIAEISQVPIPKEKGQYTLKHYMIGSMVPSIIKKLLPADALYFVEEAWNCHPHCLTVMTSNYLSKEKFKVIVESRYVDGDGEIENVMGLDASSLKNRERVIIDIAKHMKDSKPEEDITKWHSEKRNLGPLQENWYKESSVPHVMWCYKNVTIHCKFFGFQTFLEKFVRRQQEMIFRRSMCQMIVQMDKWDGLTLDQIRVMEHKNQERLQDLIKNEELSSEMKQQKENNQ
;
A
#
# COMPACT_ATOMS: atom_id res chain seq x y z
N MET A 1 -8.15 39.99 20.35
CA MET A 1 -8.57 38.89 19.45
C MET A 1 -9.72 39.29 18.53
N ASN A 2 -10.73 40.05 18.99
CA ASN A 2 -11.82 40.53 18.13
C ASN A 2 -11.45 41.73 17.24
N ASP A 3 -10.30 42.39 17.48
CA ASP A 3 -9.89 43.53 16.66
C ASP A 3 -9.63 43.13 15.21
N ALA A 4 -9.96 44.03 14.29
CA ALA A 4 -9.90 43.82 12.84
C ALA A 4 -8.56 44.25 12.20
N ASP A 5 -7.50 44.39 13.01
CA ASP A 5 -6.16 44.76 12.54
C ASP A 5 -5.60 43.77 11.51
N LEU A 6 -5.98 42.50 11.65
CA LEU A 6 -5.86 41.48 10.61
C LEU A 6 -7.28 41.15 10.12
N LYS A 7 -7.52 41.28 8.82
CA LYS A 7 -8.86 41.06 8.24
C LYS A 7 -9.16 39.56 8.08
N PRO A 8 -10.38 39.10 8.41
CA PRO A 8 -11.53 39.85 8.97
C PRO A 8 -11.42 40.15 10.48
N SER A 9 -10.77 39.30 11.27
CA SER A 9 -10.42 39.54 12.67
C SER A 9 -9.10 38.84 13.02
N ARG A 10 -8.38 39.33 14.04
CA ARG A 10 -7.16 38.67 14.54
C ARG A 10 -7.40 37.20 14.88
N LEU A 11 -8.55 36.88 15.49
CA LEU A 11 -8.91 35.51 15.85
C LEU A 11 -9.05 34.61 14.62
N GLU A 12 -9.79 35.06 13.60
CA GLU A 12 -10.03 34.25 12.39
C GLU A 12 -8.74 33.99 11.61
N VAL A 13 -7.87 35.00 11.48
CA VAL A 13 -6.58 34.85 10.81
C VAL A 13 -5.69 33.86 11.57
N VAL A 14 -5.58 34.01 12.90
CA VAL A 14 -4.77 33.11 13.72
C VAL A 14 -5.32 31.69 13.70
N VAL A 15 -6.64 31.50 13.82
CA VAL A 15 -7.27 30.17 13.76
C VAL A 15 -7.04 29.51 12.40
N SER A 16 -7.15 30.27 11.30
CA SER A 16 -6.87 29.76 9.96
C SER A 16 -5.42 29.29 9.82
N GLN A 17 -4.46 30.11 10.26
CA GLN A 17 -3.04 29.76 10.21
C GLN A 17 -2.69 28.62 11.16
N LEU A 18 -3.28 28.59 12.36
CA LEU A 18 -3.08 27.52 13.33
C LEU A 18 -3.63 26.17 12.82
N LYS A 19 -4.77 26.15 12.11
CA LYS A 19 -5.27 24.93 11.47
C LYS A 19 -4.32 24.41 10.40
N GLN A 20 -3.71 25.30 9.62
CA GLN A 20 -2.71 24.92 8.63
C GLN A 20 -1.45 24.37 9.32
N PHE A 21 -0.95 25.10 10.33
CA PHE A 21 0.17 24.65 11.16
C PHE A 21 -0.08 23.27 11.77
N ILE A 22 -1.25 22.98 12.32
CA ILE A 22 -1.55 21.67 12.92
C ILE A 22 -1.45 20.54 11.87
N ARG A 23 -1.91 20.77 10.63
CA ARG A 23 -1.81 19.77 9.56
C ARG A 23 -0.35 19.52 9.18
N ASP A 24 0.41 20.59 8.98
CA ASP A 24 1.80 20.51 8.56
C ASP A 24 2.68 19.95 9.69
N PHE A 25 2.41 20.35 10.94
CA PHE A 25 3.08 19.87 12.14
C PHE A 25 2.94 18.36 12.29
N PHE A 26 1.74 17.80 12.22
CA PHE A 26 1.56 16.34 12.31
C PHE A 26 2.07 15.58 11.08
N TYR A 27 2.14 16.23 9.92
CA TYR A 27 2.71 15.64 8.71
C TYR A 27 4.24 15.47 8.82
N HIS A 28 4.95 16.50 9.28
CA HIS A 28 6.41 16.47 9.45
C HIS A 28 6.86 15.81 10.76
N ASN A 29 6.09 16.01 11.84
CA ASN A 29 6.41 15.54 13.19
C ASN A 29 5.46 14.43 13.61
N SER A 30 5.56 13.32 12.89
CA SER A 30 4.72 12.15 13.05
C SER A 30 4.69 11.59 14.48
N LEU A 31 5.75 11.85 15.29
CA LEU A 31 5.97 11.39 16.67
C LEU A 31 5.63 12.41 17.77
N SER A 32 5.30 13.64 17.40
CA SER A 32 4.98 14.72 18.34
C SER A 32 3.51 14.70 18.74
N SER A 33 3.20 15.26 19.90
CA SER A 33 1.81 15.42 20.39
C SER A 33 1.54 16.89 20.66
N LEU A 34 0.28 17.31 20.56
CA LEU A 34 -0.11 18.71 20.73
C LEU A 34 -1.23 18.83 21.76
N CYS A 35 -1.26 19.95 22.47
CA CYS A 35 -2.31 20.33 23.41
C CYS A 35 -2.69 21.78 23.15
N ILE A 36 -3.99 22.09 23.13
CA ILE A 36 -4.48 23.46 22.97
C ILE A 36 -5.03 23.94 24.31
N ILE A 37 -4.49 25.05 24.80
CA ILE A 37 -4.94 25.73 26.01
C ILE A 37 -5.47 27.10 25.60
N VAL A 38 -6.63 27.46 26.13
CA VAL A 38 -7.29 28.75 25.88
C VAL A 38 -7.39 29.52 27.18
N SER A 39 -7.26 30.84 27.09
CA SER A 39 -7.30 31.73 28.26
C SER A 39 -8.22 32.90 27.98
N HIS A 40 -9.30 32.99 28.75
CA HIS A 40 -10.32 34.03 28.65
C HIS A 40 -11.00 34.20 30.01
N ASP A 41 -11.62 35.36 30.25
CA ASP A 41 -12.33 35.67 31.50
C ASP A 41 -11.54 35.39 32.80
N ARG A 42 -10.24 35.70 32.78
CA ARG A 42 -9.25 35.51 33.87
C ARG A 42 -9.07 34.06 34.30
N ARG A 43 -9.39 33.13 33.41
CA ARG A 43 -9.25 31.68 33.61
C ARG A 43 -8.51 31.08 32.42
N ALA A 44 -7.91 29.91 32.64
CA ALA A 44 -7.30 29.11 31.59
C ALA A 44 -7.95 27.72 31.59
N PHE A 45 -8.17 27.19 30.40
CA PHE A 45 -8.83 25.90 30.18
C PHE A 45 -8.03 25.10 29.17
N GLN A 46 -7.87 23.81 29.45
CA GLN A 46 -7.36 22.87 28.47
C GLN A 46 -8.49 22.55 27.49
N LEU A 47 -8.39 23.07 26.26
CA LEU A 47 -9.41 22.90 25.23
C LEU A 47 -9.34 21.49 24.63
N THR A 48 -8.15 20.97 24.44
CA THR A 48 -7.93 19.60 23.97
C THR A 48 -6.88 18.89 24.83
N PRO A 49 -6.98 17.57 25.05
CA PRO A 49 -5.95 16.80 25.72
C PRO A 49 -4.61 16.86 24.94
N LEU A 50 -3.51 16.53 25.61
CA LEU A 50 -2.24 16.28 24.93
C LEU A 50 -2.40 15.00 24.09
N SER A 51 -2.57 15.17 22.78
CA SER A 51 -3.01 14.11 21.89
C SER A 51 -2.32 14.17 20.52
N ARG A 52 -2.57 13.12 19.74
CA ARG A 52 -2.14 12.96 18.34
C ARG A 52 -3.29 13.14 17.35
N HIS A 53 -4.51 13.23 17.86
CA HIS A 53 -5.70 13.17 17.02
C HIS A 53 -5.92 14.55 16.38
N MET A 54 -5.33 14.73 15.20
CA MET A 54 -5.44 15.97 14.41
C MET A 54 -6.88 16.48 14.31
N LYS A 55 -7.85 15.60 14.07
CA LYS A 55 -9.28 15.97 13.96
C LYS A 55 -9.85 16.57 15.23
N GLU A 56 -9.43 16.09 16.40
CA GLU A 56 -9.88 16.61 17.69
C GLU A 56 -9.44 18.07 17.86
N HIS A 57 -8.18 18.36 17.54
CA HIS A 57 -7.63 19.72 17.57
C HIS A 57 -8.32 20.65 16.56
N LEU A 58 -8.49 20.20 15.31
CA LEU A 58 -9.12 21.01 14.27
C LEU A 58 -10.59 21.36 14.61
N ASN A 59 -11.36 20.37 15.07
CA ASN A 59 -12.77 20.56 15.43
C ASN A 59 -12.93 21.45 16.67
N ALA A 60 -11.99 21.40 17.62
CA ALA A 60 -12.02 22.26 18.79
C ALA A 60 -11.81 23.74 18.42
N LEU A 61 -11.03 24.01 17.37
CA LEU A 61 -10.79 25.37 16.89
C LEU A 61 -12.01 26.00 16.18
N ASP A 62 -12.94 25.21 15.64
CA ASP A 62 -14.14 25.70 14.94
C ASP A 62 -15.11 26.44 15.88
N LYS A 63 -15.07 26.14 17.18
CA LYS A 63 -16.02 26.66 18.18
C LYS A 63 -15.42 27.74 19.08
N LEU A 64 -14.26 28.28 18.71
CA LEU A 64 -13.54 29.26 19.52
C LEU A 64 -14.27 30.60 19.58
N THR A 65 -14.49 31.09 20.80
CA THR A 65 -14.96 32.45 21.08
C THR A 65 -13.94 33.14 21.98
N CYS A 66 -13.86 34.47 21.93
CA CYS A 66 -12.97 35.22 22.82
C CYS A 66 -13.73 36.29 23.62
N SER A 67 -13.42 36.35 24.92
CA SER A 67 -14.04 37.25 25.89
C SER A 67 -13.10 37.58 27.06
N GLY A 68 -13.33 38.73 27.69
CA GLY A 68 -12.65 39.11 28.92
C GLY A 68 -11.13 39.28 28.82
N LYS A 69 -10.47 39.25 29.99
CA LYS A 69 -9.01 39.30 30.12
C LYS A 69 -8.43 37.90 30.22
N PHE A 70 -7.16 37.71 29.88
CA PHE A 70 -6.50 36.41 29.98
C PHE A 70 -5.52 36.36 31.16
N SER A 71 -5.16 35.15 31.59
CA SER A 71 -4.09 34.90 32.57
C SER A 71 -3.01 34.04 31.92
N LEU A 72 -1.83 34.63 31.71
CA LEU A 72 -0.65 33.91 31.20
C LEU A 72 -0.18 32.88 32.23
N GLN A 73 -0.14 33.25 33.51
CA GLN A 73 0.33 32.37 34.58
C GLN A 73 -0.50 31.08 34.66
N LEU A 74 -1.83 31.18 34.71
CA LEU A 74 -2.68 29.99 34.78
C LEU A 74 -2.55 29.11 33.54
N SER A 75 -2.34 29.72 32.37
CA SER A 75 -2.13 28.99 31.11
C SER A 75 -0.82 28.20 31.15
N LEU A 76 0.27 28.83 31.63
CA LEU A 76 1.56 28.19 31.81
C LEU A 76 1.51 27.09 32.88
N ASP A 77 0.81 27.30 33.99
CA ASP A 77 0.66 26.29 35.05
C ASP A 77 -0.07 25.03 34.52
N ILE A 78 -1.10 25.19 33.68
CA ILE A 78 -1.78 24.06 33.03
C ILE A 78 -0.83 23.37 32.04
N ALA A 79 -0.09 24.14 31.24
CA ALA A 79 0.87 23.60 30.29
C ALA A 79 1.97 22.78 30.99
N ILE A 80 2.57 23.31 32.06
CA ILE A 80 3.60 22.62 32.87
C ILE A 80 3.05 21.31 33.41
N LYS A 81 1.88 21.33 34.05
CA LYS A 81 1.24 20.11 34.59
C LYS A 81 0.94 19.07 33.51
N THR A 82 0.50 19.53 32.34
CA THR A 82 0.22 18.64 31.20
C THR A 82 1.51 17.96 30.71
N MET A 83 2.63 18.69 30.69
CA MET A 83 3.93 18.19 30.26
C MET A 83 4.70 17.41 31.32
N GLU A 84 4.33 17.49 32.60
CA GLU A 84 4.88 16.62 33.66
C GLU A 84 4.52 15.15 33.45
N LEU A 85 3.38 14.88 32.80
CA LEU A 85 2.96 13.53 32.42
C LEU A 85 3.77 12.98 31.23
N ALA A 86 4.41 13.85 30.46
CA ALA A 86 5.25 13.45 29.34
C ALA A 86 6.65 13.06 29.84
N PRO A 87 7.25 11.98 29.31
CA PRO A 87 8.59 11.58 29.70
C PRO A 87 9.64 12.68 29.50
N SER A 88 10.67 12.65 30.34
CA SER A 88 11.80 13.60 30.33
C SER A 88 12.52 13.70 28.99
N GLN A 89 12.46 12.65 28.16
CA GLN A 89 13.21 12.59 26.90
C GLN A 89 12.59 13.41 25.77
N PHE A 90 11.31 13.80 25.88
CA PHE A 90 10.67 14.63 24.87
C PHE A 90 11.10 16.08 25.02
N ALA A 91 11.42 16.74 23.89
CA ALA A 91 11.51 18.19 23.86
C ALA A 91 10.16 18.79 24.25
N LYS A 92 10.19 19.76 25.16
CA LYS A 92 9.00 20.41 25.72
C LYS A 92 8.96 21.84 25.21
N GLU A 93 7.93 22.14 24.43
CA GLU A 93 7.74 23.43 23.80
C GLU A 93 6.36 24.01 24.13
N ILE A 94 6.31 25.32 24.40
CA ILE A 94 5.07 26.09 24.55
C ILE A 94 5.07 27.19 23.49
N ILE A 95 4.01 27.25 22.69
CA ILE A 95 3.76 28.34 21.74
C ILE A 95 2.60 29.19 22.26
N CYS A 96 2.90 30.42 22.65
CA CYS A 96 1.95 31.38 23.19
C CYS A 96 1.47 32.33 22.08
N LEU A 97 0.17 32.34 21.82
CA LEU A 97 -0.47 33.26 20.87
C LEU A 97 -1.28 34.31 21.66
N ILE A 98 -0.73 35.52 21.78
CA ILE A 98 -1.26 36.54 22.70
C ILE A 98 -1.70 37.76 21.91
N SER A 99 -2.93 38.24 22.17
CA SER A 99 -3.43 39.49 21.57
C SER A 99 -3.64 40.62 22.57
N SER A 100 -3.36 40.41 23.85
CA SER A 100 -3.52 41.46 24.86
C SER A 100 -2.17 41.97 25.32
N ILE A 101 -2.07 43.27 25.57
CA ILE A 101 -0.88 43.94 26.11
C ILE A 101 -0.70 43.71 27.63
N SER A 102 -1.73 43.17 28.29
CA SER A 102 -1.73 42.95 29.74
C SER A 102 -2.25 41.56 30.09
N THR A 103 -1.66 40.95 31.11
CA THR A 103 -2.07 39.67 31.71
C THR A 103 -2.64 39.92 33.11
N CYS A 104 -3.61 39.11 33.53
CA CYS A 104 -4.24 39.19 34.85
C CYS A 104 -3.97 37.91 35.63
N ASP A 105 -2.87 37.88 36.37
CA ASP A 105 -2.37 36.68 37.03
C ASP A 105 -2.59 36.71 38.55
N PRO A 106 -2.99 35.59 39.17
CA PRO A 106 -3.27 35.53 40.61
C PRO A 106 -2.02 35.50 41.49
N ARG A 107 -0.85 35.12 40.96
CA ARG A 107 0.42 35.06 41.70
C ARG A 107 1.54 35.62 40.84
N ASP A 108 2.74 35.65 41.43
CA ASP A 108 3.95 36.11 40.75
C ASP A 108 4.34 35.19 39.59
N ILE A 109 4.26 35.71 38.37
CA ILE A 109 4.59 34.99 37.14
C ILE A 109 6.09 34.68 37.04
N TYR A 110 6.98 35.47 37.65
CA TYR A 110 8.42 35.23 37.55
C TYR A 110 8.81 33.90 38.18
N LYS A 111 8.11 33.46 39.23
CA LYS A 111 8.28 32.12 39.82
C LYS A 111 7.90 31.02 38.84
N THR A 112 6.80 31.19 38.11
CA THR A 112 6.40 30.25 37.06
C THR A 112 7.44 30.21 35.93
N ILE A 113 8.03 31.34 35.56
CA ILE A 113 9.12 31.41 34.56
C ILE A 113 10.35 30.64 35.05
N SER A 114 10.75 30.79 36.32
CA SER A 114 11.85 30.02 36.91
C SER A 114 11.58 28.51 36.85
N ILE A 115 10.35 28.06 37.15
CA ILE A 115 9.98 26.64 37.05
C ILE A 115 10.09 26.12 35.61
N ILE A 116 9.69 26.93 34.62
CA ILE A 116 9.80 26.58 33.20
C ILE A 116 11.26 26.41 32.81
N GLN A 117 12.14 27.30 33.28
CA GLN A 117 13.58 27.23 33.07
C GLN A 117 14.19 25.99 33.72
N GLU A 118 13.86 25.71 34.98
CA GLU A 118 14.31 24.51 35.71
C GLU A 118 13.87 23.21 35.03
N LYS A 119 12.70 23.21 34.39
CA LYS A 119 12.17 22.06 33.64
C LYS A 119 12.63 21.99 32.18
N HIS A 120 13.54 22.89 31.75
CA HIS A 120 14.05 22.96 30.38
C HIS A 120 12.94 23.04 29.31
N ILE A 121 11.90 23.83 29.56
CA ILE A 121 10.78 24.03 28.64
C ILE A 121 11.03 25.29 27.80
N GLN A 122 11.06 25.15 26.48
CA GLN A 122 11.22 26.27 25.56
C GLN A 122 9.87 26.98 25.34
N CYS A 123 9.81 28.30 25.51
CA CYS A 123 8.57 29.06 25.32
C CYS A 123 8.74 30.11 24.21
N SER A 124 7.96 30.00 23.15
CA SER A 124 7.92 30.98 22.07
C SER A 124 6.62 31.78 22.13
N VAL A 125 6.69 33.08 21.88
CA VAL A 125 5.55 33.99 22.06
C VAL A 125 5.35 34.85 20.82
N MET A 126 4.16 34.78 20.24
CA MET A 126 3.66 35.71 19.24
C MET A 126 2.72 36.72 19.92
N SER A 127 3.09 38.00 19.90
CA SER A 127 2.28 39.10 20.46
C SER A 127 1.66 39.93 19.34
N LEU A 128 0.34 39.85 19.17
CA LEU A 128 -0.40 40.53 18.10
C LEU A 128 -0.67 42.02 18.37
N SER A 129 -0.50 42.49 19.61
CA SER A 129 -0.79 43.89 19.99
C SER A 129 0.45 44.75 20.16
N GLY A 130 1.64 44.23 19.87
CA GLY A 130 2.90 44.91 20.05
C GLY A 130 3.83 44.25 21.05
N GLU A 131 4.99 44.87 21.26
CA GLU A 131 6.02 44.36 22.15
C GLU A 131 5.63 44.54 23.63
N VAL A 132 5.73 43.45 24.39
CA VAL A 132 5.45 43.45 25.84
C VAL A 132 6.67 42.84 26.53
N TYR A 133 7.31 43.64 27.40
CA TYR A 133 8.54 43.26 28.12
C TYR A 133 8.47 41.87 28.75
N LEU A 134 7.36 41.53 29.40
CA LEU A 134 7.17 40.24 30.06
C LEU A 134 7.22 39.07 29.07
N PHE A 135 6.60 39.21 27.91
CA PHE A 135 6.52 38.15 26.89
C PHE A 135 7.85 37.95 26.18
N GLN A 136 8.54 39.05 25.87
CA GLN A 136 9.89 39.02 25.32
C GLN A 136 10.86 38.35 26.30
N LYS A 137 10.79 38.72 27.59
CA LYS A 137 11.63 38.15 28.64
C LYS A 137 11.37 36.65 28.83
N LEU A 138 10.10 36.21 28.78
CA LEU A 138 9.76 34.78 28.82
C LEU A 138 10.43 34.01 27.68
N ALA A 139 10.33 34.52 26.45
CA ALA A 139 10.96 33.88 25.29
C ALA A 139 12.48 33.86 25.40
N GLN A 140 13.10 34.98 25.80
CA GLN A 140 14.57 35.08 25.96
C GLN A 140 15.12 34.13 27.02
N ILE A 141 14.48 34.05 28.20
CA ILE A 141 14.95 33.18 29.30
C ILE A 141 14.87 31.70 28.93
N THR A 142 13.88 31.33 28.11
CA THR A 142 13.61 29.94 27.72
C THR A 142 14.20 29.58 26.37
N SER A 143 15.03 30.44 25.79
CA SER A 143 15.62 30.27 24.45
C SER A 143 14.58 30.04 23.33
N GLY A 144 13.38 30.62 23.48
CA GLY A 144 12.32 30.60 22.48
C GLY A 144 12.31 31.82 21.58
N ILE A 145 11.35 31.86 20.66
CA ILE A 145 11.19 32.91 19.65
C ILE A 145 10.17 33.95 20.15
N PHE A 146 10.49 35.24 20.05
CA PHE A 146 9.53 36.32 20.26
C PHE A 146 9.24 37.02 18.94
N ALA A 147 7.96 37.19 18.59
CA ALA A 147 7.55 37.84 17.35
C ALA A 147 6.34 38.77 17.56
N VAL A 148 6.31 39.85 16.80
CA VAL A 148 5.18 40.79 16.70
C VAL A 148 4.83 40.91 15.22
N PRO A 149 3.79 40.22 14.74
CA PRO A 149 3.48 40.21 13.31
C PRO A 149 2.70 41.46 12.90
N GLU A 150 3.12 42.08 11.80
CA GLU A 150 2.43 43.20 11.17
C GLU A 150 1.43 42.74 10.10
N ASP A 151 1.67 41.56 9.51
CA ASP A 151 0.88 41.00 8.42
C ASP A 151 0.57 39.50 8.64
N PRO A 152 -0.42 38.94 7.91
CA PRO A 152 -0.73 37.51 7.99
C PRO A 152 0.40 36.56 7.53
N GLN A 153 1.33 37.02 6.70
CA GLN A 153 2.45 36.20 6.23
C GLN A 153 3.49 35.99 7.34
N GLN A 154 3.73 36.99 8.18
CA GLN A 154 4.58 36.89 9.36
C GLN A 154 3.99 35.93 10.40
N VAL A 155 2.66 35.88 10.53
CA VAL A 155 1.97 34.86 11.35
C VAL A 155 2.29 33.46 10.83
N HIS A 156 2.16 33.26 9.51
CA HIS A 156 2.50 31.99 8.88
C HIS A 156 3.97 31.63 9.07
N HIS A 157 4.88 32.58 8.85
CA HIS A 157 6.32 32.38 9.00
C HIS A 157 6.70 31.93 10.42
N PHE A 158 6.13 32.56 11.45
CA PHE A 158 6.35 32.17 12.83
C PHE A 158 5.93 30.71 13.09
N PHE A 159 4.76 30.29 12.58
CA PHE A 159 4.33 28.89 12.71
C PHE A 159 5.27 27.94 11.96
N SER A 160 5.74 28.30 10.77
CA SER A 160 6.65 27.47 9.97
C SER A 160 7.99 27.23 10.67
N GLN A 161 8.49 28.19 11.45
CA GLN A 161 9.69 28.02 12.27
C GLN A 161 9.54 26.94 13.36
N HIS A 162 8.31 26.72 13.83
CA HIS A 162 7.98 25.69 14.83
C HIS A 162 7.62 24.32 14.25
N ILE A 163 7.67 24.15 12.92
CA ILE A 163 7.52 22.83 12.29
C ILE A 163 8.82 22.03 12.43
N SER A 164 9.97 22.69 12.31
CA SER A 164 11.25 22.01 12.48
C SER A 164 11.54 21.82 13.97
N PRO A 165 11.89 20.60 14.41
CA PRO A 165 12.26 20.36 15.80
C PRO A 165 13.43 21.27 16.22
N PRO A 166 13.38 21.88 17.42
CA PRO A 166 14.47 22.71 17.90
C PRO A 166 15.72 21.86 18.12
N ILE A 167 16.88 22.43 17.79
CA ILE A 167 18.17 21.81 18.07
C ILE A 167 18.46 22.04 19.55
N ASN A 168 18.16 21.06 20.39
CA ASN A 168 18.48 21.16 21.81
C ASN A 168 19.98 20.93 22.01
N SER A 169 20.68 21.95 22.49
CA SER A 169 22.14 21.95 22.71
C SER A 169 22.56 21.34 24.05
N ASP A 170 21.63 20.75 24.81
CA ASP A 170 21.91 20.17 26.12
C ASP A 170 23.07 19.16 26.04
N PRO A 171 24.09 19.29 26.91
CA PRO A 171 25.29 18.47 26.86
C PRO A 171 24.95 17.00 27.14
N ILE A 172 25.59 16.12 26.37
CA ILE A 172 25.53 14.67 26.57
C ILE A 172 26.00 14.37 28.00
N VAL A 173 25.10 13.90 28.87
CA VAL A 173 25.46 13.48 30.23
C VAL A 173 26.31 12.22 30.12
N LEU A 174 27.62 12.37 30.34
CA LEU A 174 28.58 11.27 30.42
C LEU A 174 28.49 10.65 31.81
N VAL A 175 27.80 9.52 31.94
CA VAL A 175 27.84 8.74 33.18
C VAL A 175 29.08 7.84 33.12
N LYS A 176 30.00 8.00 34.08
CA LYS A 176 31.12 7.07 34.27
C LYS A 176 30.58 5.79 34.92
N ARG A 177 30.77 4.63 34.28
CA ARG A 177 30.61 3.35 34.97
C ARG A 177 31.77 3.11 35.95
N GLU A 178 31.57 2.24 36.93
CA GLU A 178 32.58 1.86 37.93
C GLU A 178 33.87 1.28 37.31
N ASP A 179 33.77 0.76 36.09
CA ASP A 179 34.83 0.22 35.23
C ASP A 179 35.56 1.29 34.37
N GLY A 180 35.32 2.58 34.62
CA GLY A 180 36.07 3.67 34.00
C GLY A 180 35.67 4.01 32.55
N ALA A 181 34.76 3.24 31.94
CA ALA A 181 34.18 3.54 30.65
C ALA A 181 33.07 4.60 30.78
N THR A 182 33.27 5.76 30.15
CA THR A 182 32.23 6.77 29.92
C THR A 182 31.24 6.24 28.87
N VAL A 183 29.99 5.99 29.27
CA VAL A 183 28.91 5.62 28.34
C VAL A 183 27.95 6.80 28.19
N THR A 184 27.67 7.18 26.96
CA THR A 184 26.73 8.23 26.58
C THR A 184 25.30 7.72 26.79
N HIS A 185 24.69 7.96 27.95
CA HIS A 185 23.30 7.58 28.17
C HIS A 185 22.37 8.72 27.72
N ARG A 186 22.00 8.75 26.43
CA ARG A 186 20.65 9.23 26.10
C ARG A 186 19.70 8.17 26.62
N GLU A 187 18.73 8.53 27.46
CA GLU A 187 17.66 7.61 27.82
C GLU A 187 16.96 7.19 26.53
N ILE A 188 17.29 5.99 26.05
CA ILE A 188 16.70 5.42 24.84
C ILE A 188 15.24 5.13 25.17
N CYS A 189 14.33 5.76 24.45
CA CYS A 189 12.92 5.43 24.58
C CYS A 189 12.66 4.07 23.92
N GLU A 190 12.20 3.10 24.69
CA GLU A 190 11.81 1.81 24.14
C GLU A 190 10.52 1.97 23.32
N MET A 191 10.56 1.46 22.09
CA MET A 191 9.45 1.54 21.14
C MET A 191 9.06 0.13 20.69
N GLY A 192 7.75 -0.09 20.54
CA GLY A 192 7.19 -1.29 19.96
C GLY A 192 6.78 -1.05 18.52
N PHE A 193 7.09 -2.01 17.65
CA PHE A 193 6.62 -2.05 16.27
C PHE A 193 5.50 -3.09 16.19
N PRO A 194 4.24 -2.70 16.38
CA PRO A 194 3.13 -3.63 16.38
C PRO A 194 2.81 -4.09 14.96
N ASN A 195 2.40 -5.36 14.82
CA ASN A 195 1.91 -5.88 13.56
C ASN A 195 0.42 -5.50 13.40
N ASN A 196 0.01 -5.22 12.17
CA ASN A 196 -1.40 -5.08 11.84
C ASN A 196 -2.07 -6.46 11.87
N VAL A 197 -3.16 -6.60 12.62
CA VAL A 197 -3.90 -7.85 12.82
C VAL A 197 -5.29 -7.71 12.20
N GLN A 198 -5.69 -8.72 11.40
CA GLN A 198 -6.94 -8.72 10.63
C GLN A 198 -8.13 -9.38 11.36
N LEU A 199 -7.89 -9.95 12.54
CA LEU A 199 -8.95 -10.52 13.37
C LEU A 199 -9.71 -9.39 14.10
N SER A 200 -11.03 -9.53 14.20
CA SER A 200 -11.87 -8.58 14.94
C SER A 200 -11.62 -8.70 16.44
N HIS A 201 -10.93 -7.73 17.02
CA HIS A 201 -10.68 -7.64 18.45
C HIS A 201 -11.42 -6.46 19.09
N ILE A 202 -11.47 -6.44 20.42
CA ILE A 202 -11.90 -5.23 21.15
C ILE A 202 -10.68 -4.32 21.27
N CYS A 203 -10.80 -3.08 20.80
CA CYS A 203 -9.73 -2.11 20.93
C CYS A 203 -9.52 -1.74 22.40
N ALA A 204 -8.30 -1.91 22.93
CA ALA A 204 -7.95 -1.53 24.29
C ALA A 204 -8.02 -0.01 24.54
N CYS A 205 -7.96 0.83 23.50
CA CYS A 205 -8.06 2.28 23.64
C CYS A 205 -9.50 2.75 23.90
N HIS A 206 -10.48 2.10 23.30
CA HIS A 206 -11.86 2.59 23.23
C HIS A 206 -12.91 1.57 23.71
N VAL A 207 -12.50 0.34 24.01
CA VAL A 207 -13.35 -0.79 24.40
C VAL A 207 -14.50 -1.01 23.40
N ARG A 208 -14.20 -0.88 22.10
CA ARG A 208 -15.13 -1.11 20.99
C ARG A 208 -14.43 -1.79 19.81
N PHE A 209 -15.23 -2.35 18.90
CA PHE A 209 -14.72 -2.85 17.63
C PHE A 209 -14.33 -1.68 16.71
N CYS A 210 -13.16 -1.80 16.09
CA CYS A 210 -12.62 -0.88 15.11
C CYS A 210 -12.33 -1.63 13.79
N SER A 211 -12.11 -0.89 12.70
CA SER A 211 -11.83 -1.48 11.38
C SER A 211 -10.39 -1.98 11.21
N LYS A 212 -9.48 -1.60 12.10
CA LYS A 212 -8.05 -1.92 12.05
C LYS A 212 -7.53 -2.15 13.47
N PHE A 213 -6.63 -3.11 13.65
CA PHE A 213 -6.01 -3.42 14.92
C PHE A 213 -4.51 -3.58 14.78
N TYR A 214 -3.77 -3.15 15.79
CA TYR A 214 -2.33 -3.29 15.92
C TYR A 214 -2.04 -4.00 17.24
N GLU A 215 -1.35 -5.13 17.17
CA GLU A 215 -1.02 -5.93 18.35
C GLU A 215 0.25 -5.42 19.02
N CYS A 216 0.13 -5.01 20.29
CA CYS A 216 1.26 -4.59 21.10
C CYS A 216 2.27 -5.73 21.26
N PRO A 217 3.55 -5.58 20.88
CA PRO A 217 4.53 -6.66 20.95
C PRO A 217 4.89 -7.07 22.38
N ARG A 218 4.61 -6.23 23.38
CA ARG A 218 4.92 -6.50 24.79
C ARG A 218 3.79 -7.21 25.53
N CYS A 219 2.56 -6.70 25.43
CA CYS A 219 1.43 -7.21 26.22
C CYS A 219 0.32 -7.85 25.38
N ARG A 220 0.47 -7.88 24.04
CA ARG A 220 -0.50 -8.45 23.09
C ARG A 220 -1.89 -7.81 23.12
N SER A 221 -2.02 -6.62 23.70
CA SER A 221 -3.25 -5.83 23.60
C SER A 221 -3.39 -5.20 22.21
N TYR A 222 -4.63 -5.03 21.76
CA TYR A 222 -4.94 -4.50 20.43
C TYR A 222 -5.31 -3.01 20.50
N VAL A 223 -4.62 -2.17 19.73
CA VAL A 223 -4.92 -0.74 19.58
C VAL A 223 -5.41 -0.44 18.15
N CYS A 224 -6.22 0.60 17.95
CA CYS A 224 -6.84 0.83 16.62
C CYS A 224 -6.07 1.79 15.73
N GLU A 225 -5.17 2.60 16.29
CA GLU A 225 -4.42 3.62 15.57
C GLU A 225 -2.98 3.65 16.07
N LEU A 226 -2.08 4.05 15.18
CA LEU A 226 -0.68 4.36 15.47
C LEU A 226 -0.39 5.80 15.03
N PRO A 227 0.52 6.51 15.71
CA PRO A 227 1.31 6.03 16.83
C PRO A 227 0.62 6.32 18.17
N VAL A 228 0.70 5.38 19.12
CA VAL A 228 -0.02 5.49 20.40
C VAL A 228 0.76 4.82 21.53
N ARG A 229 0.62 5.31 22.76
CA ARG A 229 1.07 4.54 23.94
C ARG A 229 0.08 3.42 24.20
N CYS A 230 0.58 2.19 24.31
CA CYS A 230 -0.24 1.06 24.66
C CYS A 230 -0.98 1.31 26.00
N PRO A 231 -2.33 1.27 26.05
CA PRO A 231 -3.08 1.53 27.28
C PRO A 231 -2.78 0.55 28.43
N VAL A 232 -2.25 -0.63 28.10
CA VAL A 232 -1.98 -1.72 29.06
C VAL A 232 -0.57 -1.66 29.62
N CYS A 233 0.44 -1.55 28.75
CA CYS A 233 1.85 -1.65 29.15
C CYS A 233 2.67 -0.37 28.96
N MET A 234 2.02 0.71 28.51
CA MET A 234 2.60 2.05 28.28
C MET A 234 3.76 2.12 27.28
N LEU A 235 4.07 1.02 26.59
CA LEU A 235 5.04 0.99 25.48
C LEU A 235 4.56 1.90 24.35
N MET A 236 5.46 2.75 23.84
CA MET A 236 5.18 3.59 22.68
C MET A 236 5.10 2.71 21.42
N LEU A 237 3.93 2.63 20.79
CA LEU A 237 3.71 1.83 19.59
C LEU A 237 3.78 2.72 18.35
N VAL A 238 4.66 2.37 17.42
CA VAL A 238 4.92 3.15 16.20
C VAL A 238 5.05 2.25 14.98
N ASP A 239 4.62 2.76 13.83
CA ASP A 239 4.98 2.18 12.54
C ASP A 239 6.32 2.77 12.06
N TYR A 240 7.08 2.01 11.27
CA TYR A 240 8.36 2.45 10.70
C TYR A 240 8.18 3.72 9.84
N THR A 241 7.03 3.91 9.19
CA THR A 241 6.78 5.09 8.36
C THR A 241 6.87 6.39 9.16
N HIS A 242 6.40 6.37 10.40
CA HIS A 242 6.45 7.53 11.29
C HIS A 242 7.90 7.95 11.57
N LEU A 243 8.80 6.98 11.81
CA LEU A 243 10.21 7.28 12.01
C LEU A 243 10.87 7.83 10.73
N THR A 244 10.56 7.23 9.58
CA THR A 244 11.12 7.69 8.29
C THR A 244 10.64 9.09 7.92
N GLN A 245 9.42 9.48 8.32
CA GLN A 245 8.92 10.83 8.09
C GLN A 245 9.78 11.87 8.80
N SER A 246 10.35 11.59 9.97
CA SER A 246 11.22 12.54 10.68
C SER A 246 12.69 12.50 10.23
N TYR A 247 13.06 11.61 9.29
CA TYR A 247 14.45 11.43 8.84
C TYR A 247 15.02 12.68 8.14
N HIS A 248 14.17 13.45 7.46
CA HIS A 248 14.58 14.68 6.77
C HIS A 248 15.15 15.75 7.71
N HIS A 249 14.71 15.78 8.98
CA HIS A 249 15.28 16.69 9.98
C HIS A 249 16.68 16.24 10.44
N LEU A 250 17.01 14.95 10.34
CA LEU A 250 18.29 14.40 10.78
C LEU A 250 19.40 14.63 9.75
N PHE A 251 19.06 14.52 8.46
CA PHE A 251 20.02 14.61 7.36
C PHE A 251 19.49 15.50 6.23
N PRO A 252 19.29 16.81 6.46
CA PRO A 252 18.81 17.71 5.43
C PRO A 252 19.79 17.75 4.24
N PRO A 253 19.29 17.92 3.01
CA PRO A 253 20.15 18.12 1.85
C PRO A 253 20.92 19.42 2.02
N LYS A 254 22.19 19.42 1.60
CA LYS A 254 22.98 20.65 1.54
C LYS A 254 22.40 21.53 0.44
N ASN A 255 22.26 22.82 0.72
CA ASN A 255 21.89 23.84 -0.25
C ASN A 255 22.74 23.69 -1.52
N PHE A 256 22.09 23.77 -2.68
CA PHE A 256 22.79 23.71 -3.96
C PHE A 256 23.45 25.07 -4.24
N GLU A 257 24.61 25.03 -4.89
CA GLU A 257 25.41 26.22 -5.18
C GLU A 257 25.13 26.69 -6.60
N GLU A 258 25.03 28.01 -6.80
CA GLU A 258 24.85 28.58 -8.14
C GLU A 258 26.07 28.31 -9.02
N CYS A 259 25.83 27.81 -10.23
CA CYS A 259 26.87 27.52 -11.20
C CYS A 259 27.09 28.73 -12.12
N ASN A 260 28.27 29.35 -12.02
CA ASN A 260 28.64 30.52 -12.82
C ASN A 260 28.99 30.19 -14.29
N ASP A 261 29.25 28.93 -14.61
CA ASP A 261 29.65 28.47 -15.95
C ASP A 261 28.46 27.88 -16.73
N HIS A 262 27.60 28.75 -17.26
CA HIS A 262 26.51 28.36 -18.16
C HIS A 262 27.04 27.90 -19.51
N LYS A 263 27.38 26.61 -19.64
CA LYS A 263 27.61 26.00 -20.95
C LYS A 263 26.26 25.81 -21.66
N PRO A 264 26.14 26.12 -22.98
CA PRO A 264 24.92 25.85 -23.72
C PRO A 264 24.60 24.34 -23.70
N GLY A 265 23.36 23.99 -23.36
CA GLY A 265 22.86 22.60 -23.35
C GLY A 265 22.95 21.85 -22.01
N ILE A 266 23.14 22.54 -20.87
CA ILE A 266 23.03 21.90 -19.55
C ILE A 266 21.60 21.39 -19.33
N THR A 267 21.46 20.14 -18.92
CA THR A 267 20.18 19.51 -18.59
C THR A 267 20.04 19.34 -17.08
N CYS A 268 18.89 19.72 -16.56
CA CYS A 268 18.54 19.49 -15.17
C CYS A 268 18.40 17.99 -14.90
N TYR A 269 19.12 17.47 -13.91
CA TYR A 269 19.11 16.05 -13.54
C TYR A 269 17.78 15.59 -12.92
N GLY A 270 16.99 16.51 -12.34
CA GLY A 270 15.67 16.23 -11.78
C GLY A 270 14.59 16.02 -12.85
N CYS A 271 14.24 17.08 -13.56
CA CYS A 271 13.18 17.08 -14.57
C CYS A 271 13.62 16.74 -16.00
N CYS A 272 14.91 16.49 -16.24
CA CYS A 272 15.49 16.23 -17.56
C CYS A 272 15.29 17.35 -18.60
N SER A 273 14.86 18.55 -18.18
CA SER A 273 14.68 19.70 -19.07
C SER A 273 15.99 20.46 -19.26
N VAL A 274 16.18 21.07 -20.43
CA VAL A 274 17.32 21.94 -20.72
C VAL A 274 17.15 23.25 -19.95
N ILE A 275 18.18 23.65 -19.21
CA ILE A 275 18.23 24.94 -18.51
C ILE A 275 18.63 25.99 -19.56
N LYS A 276 17.76 26.96 -19.80
CA LYS A 276 17.98 27.98 -20.84
C LYS A 276 19.03 28.99 -20.40
N GLU A 277 19.65 29.67 -21.37
CA GLU A 277 20.55 30.79 -21.08
C GLU A 277 19.78 31.91 -20.36
N GLY A 278 20.23 32.28 -19.16
CA GLY A 278 19.57 33.23 -18.26
C GLY A 278 18.73 32.61 -17.14
N GLU A 279 18.48 31.30 -17.15
CA GLU A 279 17.85 30.59 -16.02
C GLU A 279 18.90 30.16 -14.98
N ILE A 280 18.55 30.24 -13.69
CA ILE A 280 19.46 29.89 -12.59
C ILE A 280 19.78 28.39 -12.64
N CYS A 281 21.07 28.06 -12.73
CA CYS A 281 21.59 26.70 -12.70
C CYS A 281 22.21 26.42 -11.33
N LEU A 282 21.68 25.41 -10.64
CA LEU A 282 22.12 25.03 -9.29
C LEU A 282 22.85 23.70 -9.33
N GLN A 283 23.95 23.57 -8.61
CA GLN A 283 24.77 22.37 -8.56
C GLN A 283 24.81 21.79 -7.15
N CYS A 284 24.57 20.49 -7.03
CA CYS A 284 24.72 19.81 -5.76
C CYS A 284 26.21 19.63 -5.41
N PRO A 285 26.70 20.08 -4.23
CA PRO A 285 28.12 20.01 -3.86
C PRO A 285 28.63 18.57 -3.61
N LYS A 286 27.73 17.60 -3.43
CA LYS A 286 28.09 16.18 -3.18
C LYS A 286 28.20 15.35 -4.45
N CYS A 287 27.19 15.44 -5.34
CA CYS A 287 27.15 14.63 -6.56
C CYS A 287 27.55 15.39 -7.82
N MET A 288 27.76 16.71 -7.73
CA MET A 288 28.13 17.61 -8.83
C MET A 288 27.14 17.62 -10.00
N LYS A 289 25.89 17.17 -9.78
CA LYS A 289 24.81 17.22 -10.78
C LYS A 289 24.10 18.57 -10.74
N TYR A 290 23.62 18.99 -11.91
CA TYR A 290 22.92 20.26 -12.12
C TYR A 290 21.40 20.10 -11.97
N PHE A 291 20.75 21.11 -11.43
CA PHE A 291 19.32 21.20 -11.18
C PHE A 291 18.82 22.60 -11.54
N CYS A 292 17.58 22.69 -12.04
CA CYS A 292 16.90 23.97 -12.16
C CYS A 292 16.30 24.40 -10.82
N GLN A 293 15.94 25.67 -10.69
CA GLN A 293 15.32 26.24 -9.48
C GLN A 293 14.07 25.45 -9.01
N THR A 294 13.22 25.00 -9.93
CA THR A 294 12.03 24.21 -9.58
C THR A 294 12.39 22.85 -8.98
N CYS A 295 13.40 22.18 -9.53
CA CYS A 295 13.85 20.90 -8.99
C CYS A 295 14.61 21.08 -7.68
N ASP A 296 15.34 22.17 -7.51
CA ASP A 296 15.99 22.51 -6.24
C ASP A 296 14.96 22.72 -5.13
N ALA A 297 13.94 23.56 -5.35
CA ALA A 297 12.85 23.77 -4.41
C ALA A 297 12.15 22.45 -4.08
N PHE A 298 11.79 21.65 -5.08
CA PHE A 298 11.14 20.35 -4.84
C PHE A 298 12.02 19.36 -4.05
N VAL A 299 13.34 19.39 -4.25
CA VAL A 299 14.27 18.56 -3.47
C VAL A 299 14.36 19.03 -2.02
N HIS A 300 14.39 20.34 -1.78
CA HIS A 300 14.54 20.89 -0.43
C HIS A 300 13.21 20.98 0.35
N ASP A 301 12.07 21.05 -0.33
CA ASP A 301 10.76 21.25 0.30
C ASP A 301 9.93 19.96 0.40
N ASN A 302 10.12 18.99 -0.50
CA ASN A 302 9.25 17.81 -0.59
C ASN A 302 9.98 16.48 -0.37
N ILE A 303 11.11 16.25 -1.05
CA ILE A 303 11.79 14.95 -1.03
C ILE A 303 12.89 14.88 0.03
N PHE A 304 13.50 16.03 0.35
CA PHE A 304 14.61 16.19 1.28
C PHE A 304 15.85 15.32 0.97
N HIS A 305 15.97 14.83 -0.27
CA HIS A 305 17.10 14.02 -0.70
C HIS A 305 17.51 14.38 -2.11
N CYS A 306 18.80 14.64 -2.32
CA CYS A 306 19.32 14.92 -3.65
C CYS A 306 19.26 13.66 -4.54
N PRO A 307 18.51 13.70 -5.66
CA PRO A 307 18.37 12.61 -6.61
C PRO A 307 19.70 12.04 -7.12
N GLY A 308 20.73 12.90 -7.26
CA GLY A 308 22.05 12.51 -7.76
C GLY A 308 22.94 11.86 -6.70
N CYS A 309 22.80 12.24 -5.42
CA CYS A 309 23.53 11.62 -4.32
C CYS A 309 23.03 10.20 -4.06
N LEU A 310 21.70 10.01 -4.04
CA LEU A 310 21.09 8.69 -3.89
C LEU A 310 21.56 7.72 -4.98
N ALA A 311 21.65 8.17 -6.23
CA ALA A 311 22.14 7.35 -7.34
C ALA A 311 23.64 6.98 -7.21
N ARG A 312 24.45 7.79 -6.51
CA ARG A 312 25.89 7.58 -6.32
C ARG A 312 26.17 6.61 -5.16
N GLU A 313 25.43 6.72 -4.07
CA GLU A 313 25.55 5.85 -2.88
C GLU A 313 25.09 4.41 -3.17
N TRP A 314 24.19 4.21 -4.13
CA TRP A 314 23.69 2.90 -4.55
C TRP A 314 24.78 1.95 -5.08
N ARG A 315 25.90 2.48 -5.60
CA ARG A 315 27.02 1.66 -6.09
C ARG A 315 27.91 1.10 -4.98
N VAL A 316 27.79 1.59 -3.74
CA VAL A 316 28.66 1.21 -2.60
C VAL A 316 27.90 0.40 -1.53
N CYS A 317 26.56 0.37 -1.54
CA CYS A 317 25.75 -0.24 -0.48
C CYS A 317 24.83 -1.38 -0.96
N LEU A 318 25.37 -2.38 -1.68
CA LEU A 318 24.68 -3.65 -1.95
C LEU A 318 24.45 -4.52 -0.68
N ILE A 319 25.02 -4.13 0.47
CA ILE A 319 24.93 -4.88 1.73
C ILE A 319 23.90 -4.29 2.73
N TYR A 320 23.46 -3.03 2.55
CA TYR A 320 22.57 -2.34 3.52
C TYR A 320 21.12 -2.10 3.03
N PHE A 321 20.79 -2.47 1.78
CA PHE A 321 19.56 -2.07 1.10
C PHE A 321 18.27 -2.80 1.50
N PHE A 322 18.26 -3.58 2.59
CA PHE A 322 17.05 -4.34 3.00
C PHE A 322 16.08 -3.59 3.92
N CYS A 323 16.38 -2.37 4.39
CA CYS A 323 15.56 -1.74 5.43
C CYS A 323 14.98 -0.35 5.17
N VAL A 324 15.39 0.42 4.16
CA VAL A 324 14.94 1.83 4.07
C VAL A 324 14.79 2.31 2.62
N HIS A 325 13.57 2.76 2.28
CA HIS A 325 13.17 3.50 1.07
C HIS A 325 13.02 2.74 -0.27
N PHE A 326 11.76 2.49 -0.65
CA PHE A 326 11.32 2.52 -2.04
C PHE A 326 10.11 3.43 -2.20
N SER A 327 10.37 4.73 -2.27
CA SER A 327 9.46 5.73 -2.84
C SER A 327 10.24 6.55 -3.86
N SER A 328 9.75 6.54 -5.11
CA SER A 328 10.13 7.36 -6.28
C SER A 328 11.56 7.25 -6.85
N LYS A 329 11.66 6.64 -8.05
CA LYS A 329 12.44 7.09 -9.23
C LYS A 329 12.29 6.05 -10.36
N TRP A 330 11.97 6.33 -11.63
CA TRP A 330 12.38 7.36 -12.61
C TRP A 330 13.89 7.40 -12.95
N MET A 331 14.18 6.81 -14.12
CA MET A 331 15.27 6.95 -15.11
C MET A 331 16.74 6.76 -14.64
N PHE A 332 17.58 5.96 -15.30
CA PHE A 332 17.93 5.97 -16.73
C PHE A 332 18.38 4.58 -17.25
N GLU A 333 18.00 4.23 -18.49
CA GLU A 333 18.97 3.92 -19.54
C GLU A 333 18.36 4.16 -20.94
N LYS A 334 19.16 4.76 -21.83
CA LYS A 334 18.79 5.25 -23.17
C LYS A 334 18.64 4.08 -24.14
N GLU A 335 17.55 4.03 -24.90
CA GLU A 335 17.52 4.17 -26.37
C GLU A 335 16.12 3.82 -26.91
N ASN A 336 15.62 4.68 -27.81
CA ASN A 336 14.41 4.58 -28.62
C ASN A 336 13.04 4.93 -27.99
N ILE A 337 12.46 5.94 -28.63
CA ILE A 337 11.13 6.52 -28.53
C ILE A 337 10.02 5.47 -28.58
N HIS A 338 9.11 5.49 -27.62
CA HIS A 338 7.65 5.36 -27.78
C HIS A 338 6.99 5.79 -26.46
N PHE A 339 5.82 6.44 -26.54
CA PHE A 339 4.98 6.79 -25.40
C PHE A 339 4.93 5.66 -24.36
N ILE A 340 5.18 5.95 -23.09
CA ILE A 340 5.15 4.94 -22.01
C ILE A 340 3.70 4.45 -21.85
N ASN A 341 3.37 3.36 -22.54
CA ASN A 341 2.33 2.45 -22.09
C ASN A 341 2.82 1.83 -20.79
N PHE A 342 2.06 1.99 -19.71
CA PHE A 342 2.27 1.22 -18.48
C PHE A 342 2.26 -0.27 -18.86
N GLY A 343 3.42 -0.93 -18.83
CA GLY A 343 3.63 -2.23 -19.45
C GLY A 343 2.66 -3.29 -18.93
N VAL A 344 1.83 -3.81 -19.83
CA VAL A 344 0.98 -4.98 -19.61
C VAL A 344 1.79 -6.21 -20.03
N MET A 345 1.91 -7.22 -19.15
CA MET A 345 2.58 -8.46 -19.51
C MET A 345 1.63 -9.35 -20.33
N ILE A 346 2.07 -9.78 -21.51
CA ILE A 346 1.32 -10.69 -22.38
C ILE A 346 2.15 -11.96 -22.58
N VAL A 347 1.59 -13.10 -22.20
CA VAL A 347 2.22 -14.41 -22.37
C VAL A 347 1.29 -15.30 -23.18
N GLU A 348 1.75 -15.76 -24.32
CA GLU A 348 1.07 -16.73 -25.17
C GLU A 348 1.59 -18.13 -24.85
N PHE A 349 0.75 -18.94 -24.22
CA PHE A 349 1.01 -20.36 -24.01
C PHE A 349 0.46 -21.18 -25.18
N ARG A 350 1.31 -22.00 -25.78
CA ARG A 350 0.94 -22.98 -26.81
C ARG A 350 1.05 -24.38 -26.23
N ILE A 351 -0.04 -25.13 -26.23
CA ILE A 351 -0.09 -26.46 -25.62
C ILE A 351 -0.53 -27.46 -26.69
N PRO A 352 0.37 -28.31 -27.19
CA PRO A 352 -0.01 -29.39 -28.08
C PRO A 352 -0.71 -30.49 -27.30
N LEU A 353 -1.79 -31.03 -27.86
CA LEU A 353 -2.56 -32.13 -27.28
C LEU A 353 -2.83 -33.20 -28.34
N PRO A 354 -2.74 -34.50 -28.00
CA PRO A 354 -2.86 -35.61 -28.95
C PRO A 354 -4.32 -35.99 -29.23
N ILE A 355 -5.17 -34.99 -29.46
CA ILE A 355 -6.61 -35.11 -29.74
C ILE A 355 -7.00 -34.06 -30.80
N GLU A 356 -8.22 -34.11 -31.31
CA GLU A 356 -8.75 -33.09 -32.22
C GLU A 356 -9.60 -32.05 -31.47
N VAL A 357 -9.79 -30.86 -32.06
CA VAL A 357 -10.62 -29.80 -31.47
C VAL A 357 -12.04 -30.30 -31.13
N LYS A 358 -12.62 -31.18 -31.94
CA LYS A 358 -13.96 -31.74 -31.72
C LYS A 358 -14.08 -32.56 -30.43
N ASP A 359 -12.99 -33.17 -29.98
CA ASP A 359 -12.95 -33.97 -28.74
C ASP A 359 -12.76 -33.09 -27.50
N PHE A 360 -12.14 -31.91 -27.70
CA PHE A 360 -11.66 -31.07 -26.62
C PHE A 360 -12.76 -30.56 -25.71
N GLU A 361 -13.93 -30.19 -26.26
CA GLU A 361 -15.03 -29.64 -25.45
C GLU A 361 -15.51 -30.65 -24.39
N VAL A 362 -15.73 -31.90 -24.79
CA VAL A 362 -16.15 -32.99 -23.88
C VAL A 362 -15.03 -33.29 -22.88
N ALA A 363 -13.79 -33.39 -23.35
CA ALA A 363 -12.62 -33.69 -22.51
C ALA A 363 -12.40 -32.60 -21.44
N GLN A 364 -12.52 -31.33 -21.81
CA GLN A 364 -12.37 -30.19 -20.91
C GLN A 364 -13.46 -30.18 -19.84
N LEU A 365 -14.73 -30.38 -20.22
CA LEU A 365 -15.84 -30.42 -19.28
C LEU A 365 -15.69 -31.60 -18.30
N PHE A 366 -15.29 -32.78 -18.77
CA PHE A 366 -15.02 -33.92 -17.89
C PHE A 366 -13.94 -33.62 -16.85
N MET A 367 -12.81 -33.05 -17.29
CA MET A 367 -11.72 -32.67 -16.39
C MET A 367 -12.17 -31.63 -15.36
N LEU A 368 -12.96 -30.63 -15.77
CA LEU A 368 -13.47 -29.61 -14.86
C LEU A 368 -14.41 -30.19 -13.78
N ILE A 369 -15.27 -31.15 -14.14
CA ILE A 369 -16.12 -31.86 -13.17
C ILE A 369 -15.25 -32.54 -12.11
N GLY A 370 -14.24 -33.31 -12.53
CA GLY A 370 -13.34 -33.99 -11.59
C GLY A 370 -12.52 -33.03 -10.73
N LEU A 371 -12.10 -31.88 -11.28
CA LEU A 371 -11.38 -30.86 -10.53
C LEU A 371 -12.25 -30.24 -9.44
N GLN A 372 -13.52 -29.94 -9.73
CA GLN A 372 -14.46 -29.39 -8.75
C GLN A 372 -14.67 -30.32 -7.56
N GLU A 373 -14.75 -31.64 -7.78
CA GLU A 373 -14.90 -32.63 -6.71
C GLU A 373 -13.67 -32.72 -5.80
N SER A 374 -12.48 -32.43 -6.32
CA SER A 374 -11.22 -32.54 -5.57
C SER A 374 -10.93 -31.36 -4.64
N VAL A 375 -11.61 -30.22 -4.81
CA VAL A 375 -11.33 -28.96 -4.11
C VAL A 375 -12.27 -28.74 -2.91
N THR A 376 -13.35 -29.52 -2.74
CA THR A 376 -14.37 -29.30 -1.70
C THR A 376 -14.09 -30.00 -0.36
N GLY A 377 -12.88 -29.85 0.18
CA GLY A 377 -12.54 -30.43 1.49
C GLY A 377 -11.59 -29.54 2.30
N GLY A 378 -12.14 -28.66 3.14
CA GLY A 378 -11.34 -27.94 4.15
C GLY A 378 -11.54 -26.42 4.28
N GLY A 379 -12.71 -25.87 3.95
CA GLY A 379 -13.02 -24.44 4.17
C GLY A 379 -12.42 -23.46 3.15
N GLU A 380 -11.83 -23.98 2.07
CA GLU A 380 -11.39 -23.23 0.89
C GLU A 380 -12.04 -23.87 -0.34
N GLY A 381 -12.46 -23.08 -1.33
CA GLY A 381 -13.29 -23.62 -2.41
C GLY A 381 -13.63 -22.66 -3.55
N VAL A 382 -14.27 -23.24 -4.58
CA VAL A 382 -14.84 -22.54 -5.73
C VAL A 382 -16.35 -22.52 -5.60
N SER A 383 -16.94 -21.32 -5.55
CA SER A 383 -18.39 -21.14 -5.54
C SER A 383 -18.86 -20.73 -6.94
N VAL A 384 -19.61 -21.60 -7.62
CA VAL A 384 -20.23 -21.28 -8.91
C VAL A 384 -21.53 -20.51 -8.64
N LEU A 385 -21.56 -19.22 -8.98
CA LEU A 385 -22.70 -18.33 -8.74
C LEU A 385 -23.66 -18.27 -9.93
N LYS A 386 -23.12 -18.28 -11.14
CA LYS A 386 -23.89 -18.32 -12.39
C LYS A 386 -23.30 -19.33 -13.34
N ASN A 387 -24.17 -20.05 -14.03
CA ASN A 387 -23.83 -20.94 -15.13
C ASN A 387 -25.04 -20.93 -16.08
N GLU A 388 -25.04 -20.02 -17.05
CA GLU A 388 -26.20 -19.78 -17.91
C GLU A 388 -25.78 -19.58 -19.38
N PRO A 389 -26.62 -19.98 -20.34
CA PRO A 389 -26.37 -19.71 -21.75
C PRO A 389 -26.46 -18.20 -22.02
N PHE A 390 -25.64 -17.71 -22.96
CA PHE A 390 -25.73 -16.34 -23.45
C PHE A 390 -25.61 -16.31 -24.98
N ASP A 391 -26.18 -15.29 -25.60
CA ASP A 391 -26.03 -14.98 -27.03
C ASP A 391 -25.70 -13.50 -27.17
N ASN A 392 -24.57 -13.17 -27.79
CA ASN A 392 -24.14 -11.80 -28.07
C ASN A 392 -23.71 -11.64 -29.54
N THR A 393 -24.26 -12.46 -30.44
CA THR A 393 -23.87 -12.47 -31.86
C THR A 393 -24.11 -11.13 -32.57
N ASP A 394 -25.10 -10.35 -32.14
CA ASP A 394 -25.40 -8.99 -32.61
C ASP A 394 -24.61 -7.89 -31.85
N GLY A 395 -23.90 -8.24 -30.78
CA GLY A 395 -23.12 -7.33 -29.94
C GLY A 395 -23.93 -6.51 -28.93
N HIS A 396 -25.18 -6.86 -28.61
CA HIS A 396 -26.05 -6.07 -27.72
C HIS A 396 -25.58 -6.02 -26.25
N LEU A 397 -24.81 -7.02 -25.78
CA LEU A 397 -24.39 -7.09 -24.37
C LEU A 397 -23.26 -6.12 -24.01
N GLY A 398 -22.55 -5.56 -24.99
CA GLY A 398 -21.56 -4.50 -24.76
C GLY A 398 -20.37 -4.91 -23.88
N ILE A 399 -20.25 -4.28 -22.70
CA ILE A 399 -19.13 -4.45 -21.75
C ILE A 399 -19.63 -5.16 -20.49
N ALA A 400 -18.88 -6.14 -20.01
CA ALA A 400 -19.16 -6.87 -18.78
C ALA A 400 -19.14 -5.94 -17.56
N GLU A 401 -20.21 -5.94 -16.77
CA GLU A 401 -20.40 -5.06 -15.61
C GLU A 401 -19.32 -5.29 -14.53
N ILE A 402 -18.93 -6.54 -14.27
CA ILE A 402 -18.00 -6.88 -13.20
C ILE A 402 -16.56 -6.64 -13.64
N SER A 403 -16.11 -7.26 -14.72
CA SER A 403 -14.71 -7.22 -15.17
C SER A 403 -14.35 -6.05 -16.06
N GLN A 404 -15.32 -5.31 -16.61
CA GLN A 404 -15.08 -4.17 -17.51
C GLN A 404 -14.27 -4.59 -18.75
N VAL A 405 -14.60 -5.74 -19.37
CA VAL A 405 -14.11 -6.14 -20.70
C VAL A 405 -15.25 -6.15 -21.72
N PRO A 406 -14.98 -5.96 -23.01
CA PRO A 406 -15.94 -6.28 -24.06
C PRO A 406 -16.36 -7.75 -23.99
N ILE A 407 -17.67 -8.02 -24.02
CA ILE A 407 -18.20 -9.38 -24.08
C ILE A 407 -17.99 -9.91 -25.50
N PRO A 408 -17.50 -11.16 -25.69
CA PRO A 408 -17.32 -11.75 -27.01
C PRO A 408 -18.60 -11.70 -27.83
N LYS A 409 -18.52 -11.36 -29.12
CA LYS A 409 -19.67 -11.30 -30.03
C LYS A 409 -20.06 -12.69 -30.55
N GLU A 410 -20.26 -13.60 -29.62
CA GLU A 410 -20.50 -15.02 -29.88
C GLU A 410 -21.62 -15.50 -28.94
N LYS A 411 -22.03 -16.74 -29.11
CA LYS A 411 -22.96 -17.44 -28.20
C LYS A 411 -22.22 -18.55 -27.49
N GLY A 412 -22.63 -18.87 -26.28
CA GLY A 412 -21.96 -19.87 -25.47
C GLY A 412 -22.51 -19.96 -24.06
N GLN A 413 -21.67 -20.41 -23.13
CA GLN A 413 -22.01 -20.51 -21.71
C GLN A 413 -21.26 -19.45 -20.91
N TYR A 414 -21.98 -18.62 -20.16
CA TYR A 414 -21.42 -17.68 -19.20
C TYR A 414 -21.34 -18.33 -17.82
N THR A 415 -20.19 -18.23 -17.17
CA THR A 415 -20.01 -18.64 -15.79
C THR A 415 -19.42 -17.55 -14.93
N LEU A 416 -19.97 -17.37 -13.73
CA LEU A 416 -19.43 -16.50 -12.68
C LEU A 416 -19.03 -17.36 -11.50
N LYS A 417 -17.74 -17.32 -11.11
CA LYS A 417 -17.21 -18.11 -10.01
C LYS A 417 -16.44 -17.25 -9.02
N HIS A 418 -16.62 -17.54 -7.73
CA HIS A 418 -15.81 -16.97 -6.66
C HIS A 418 -14.82 -18.02 -6.15
N TYR A 419 -13.53 -17.68 -6.17
CA TYR A 419 -12.47 -18.53 -5.67
C TYR A 419 -11.96 -18.01 -4.34
N MET A 420 -11.91 -18.88 -3.33
CA MET A 420 -11.21 -18.64 -2.07
C MET A 420 -9.89 -19.41 -2.08
N ILE A 421 -8.80 -18.77 -2.49
CA ILE A 421 -7.50 -19.45 -2.69
C ILE A 421 -6.53 -19.29 -1.52
N GLY A 422 -7.10 -19.30 -0.31
CA GLY A 422 -6.39 -19.11 0.95
C GLY A 422 -5.10 -19.93 1.04
N SER A 423 -5.10 -21.22 0.70
CA SER A 423 -4.00 -22.19 0.89
C SER A 423 -3.02 -22.19 -0.28
N MET A 424 -3.53 -21.94 -1.48
CA MET A 424 -2.84 -22.07 -2.77
C MET A 424 -1.88 -20.90 -3.06
N VAL A 425 -2.00 -19.81 -2.31
CA VAL A 425 -1.14 -18.63 -2.44
C VAL A 425 0.09 -18.80 -1.53
N PRO A 426 1.35 -18.60 -1.99
CA PRO A 426 2.52 -18.71 -1.14
C PRO A 426 2.42 -17.85 0.12
N SER A 427 2.95 -18.34 1.25
CA SER A 427 2.86 -17.66 2.55
C SER A 427 3.43 -16.24 2.55
N ILE A 428 4.37 -15.93 1.64
CA ILE A 428 4.91 -14.58 1.43
C ILE A 428 3.84 -13.64 0.86
N ILE A 429 3.01 -14.12 -0.07
CA ILE A 429 1.91 -13.35 -0.67
C ILE A 429 0.73 -13.23 0.30
N LYS A 430 0.39 -14.29 1.06
CA LYS A 430 -0.63 -14.23 2.12
C LYS A 430 -0.29 -13.26 3.24
N LYS A 431 1.01 -13.05 3.51
CA LYS A 431 1.49 -12.06 4.50
C LYS A 431 1.49 -10.63 3.95
N LEU A 432 1.55 -10.48 2.63
CA LEU A 432 1.60 -9.18 1.94
C LEU A 432 0.21 -8.65 1.59
N LEU A 433 -0.75 -9.54 1.33
CA LEU A 433 -2.10 -9.22 0.89
C LEU A 433 -3.12 -9.64 1.96
N PRO A 434 -4.14 -8.82 2.25
CA PRO A 434 -5.23 -9.17 3.17
C PRO A 434 -5.95 -10.47 2.80
N ALA A 435 -6.57 -11.13 3.77
CA ALA A 435 -7.37 -12.34 3.51
C ALA A 435 -8.45 -12.07 2.43
N ASP A 436 -9.06 -10.89 2.44
CA ASP A 436 -10.05 -10.43 1.44
C ASP A 436 -9.47 -10.26 0.02
N ALA A 437 -8.15 -10.11 -0.10
CA ALA A 437 -7.44 -10.08 -1.39
C ALA A 437 -7.17 -11.49 -1.97
N LEU A 438 -7.42 -12.55 -1.21
CA LEU A 438 -7.33 -13.95 -1.65
C LEU A 438 -8.67 -14.46 -2.23
N TYR A 439 -9.64 -13.55 -2.38
CA TYR A 439 -10.90 -13.79 -3.08
C TYR A 439 -10.80 -13.28 -4.50
N PHE A 440 -10.94 -14.19 -5.46
CA PHE A 440 -10.98 -13.87 -6.88
C PHE A 440 -12.38 -14.10 -7.45
N VAL A 441 -12.81 -13.17 -8.29
CA VAL A 441 -14.02 -13.28 -9.09
C VAL A 441 -13.59 -13.60 -10.51
N GLU A 442 -14.03 -14.74 -11.02
CA GLU A 442 -13.84 -15.18 -12.40
C GLU A 442 -15.14 -15.01 -13.18
N GLU A 443 -15.08 -14.25 -14.26
CA GLU A 443 -16.08 -14.27 -15.33
C GLU A 443 -15.51 -15.05 -16.50
N ALA A 444 -16.24 -16.03 -17.02
CA ALA A 444 -15.84 -16.76 -18.21
C ALA A 444 -16.99 -16.85 -19.22
N TRP A 445 -16.67 -16.59 -20.49
CA TRP A 445 -17.52 -16.76 -21.66
C TRP A 445 -16.95 -17.91 -22.49
N ASN A 446 -17.61 -19.06 -22.44
CA ASN A 446 -17.17 -20.30 -23.09
C ASN A 446 -17.91 -20.45 -24.43
N CYS A 447 -17.25 -20.09 -25.52
CA CYS A 447 -17.77 -20.05 -26.89
C CYS A 447 -16.99 -21.03 -27.78
N HIS A 448 -16.94 -22.31 -27.42
CA HIS A 448 -16.06 -23.29 -28.08
C HIS A 448 -16.11 -23.14 -29.61
N PRO A 449 -14.96 -22.96 -30.30
CA PRO A 449 -13.57 -23.15 -29.84
C PRO A 449 -12.87 -21.91 -29.25
N HIS A 450 -13.59 -20.81 -28.97
CA HIS A 450 -13.10 -19.62 -28.28
C HIS A 450 -13.52 -19.59 -26.81
N CYS A 451 -12.68 -19.06 -25.93
CA CYS A 451 -13.05 -18.83 -24.54
C CYS A 451 -12.36 -17.58 -24.01
N LEU A 452 -13.13 -16.70 -23.36
CA LEU A 452 -12.60 -15.56 -22.65
C LEU A 452 -12.83 -15.76 -21.15
N THR A 453 -11.78 -15.72 -20.35
CA THR A 453 -11.86 -15.79 -18.89
C THR A 453 -11.18 -14.56 -18.29
N VAL A 454 -11.82 -13.91 -17.33
CA VAL A 454 -11.31 -12.72 -16.67
C VAL A 454 -11.37 -12.90 -15.17
N MET A 455 -10.21 -12.90 -14.54
CA MET A 455 -10.07 -12.97 -13.09
C MET A 455 -9.78 -11.58 -12.54
N THR A 456 -10.63 -11.15 -11.61
CA THR A 456 -10.49 -9.89 -10.86
C THR A 456 -10.51 -10.16 -9.36
N SER A 457 -10.12 -9.19 -8.55
CA SER A 457 -10.30 -9.26 -7.10
C SER A 457 -11.06 -8.01 -6.65
N ASN A 458 -12.07 -8.19 -5.79
CA ASN A 458 -12.87 -7.07 -5.29
C ASN A 458 -12.06 -6.17 -4.33
N TYR A 459 -10.98 -6.68 -3.75
CA TYR A 459 -10.10 -5.95 -2.85
C TYR A 459 -8.97 -5.21 -3.60
N LEU A 460 -8.35 -5.90 -4.55
CA LEU A 460 -7.34 -5.32 -5.44
C LEU A 460 -8.09 -4.54 -6.52
N SER A 461 -8.34 -3.24 -6.30
CA SER A 461 -9.00 -2.31 -7.26
C SER A 461 -8.92 -2.83 -8.70
N LYS A 462 -10.08 -3.04 -9.34
CA LYS A 462 -10.21 -3.67 -10.67
C LYS A 462 -9.35 -3.01 -11.76
N GLU A 463 -9.00 -1.74 -11.57
CA GLU A 463 -8.10 -0.97 -12.45
C GLU A 463 -6.61 -1.26 -12.23
N LYS A 464 -6.27 -1.87 -11.09
CA LYS A 464 -4.91 -2.19 -10.63
C LYS A 464 -4.55 -3.67 -10.74
N PHE A 465 -5.51 -4.60 -10.70
CA PHE A 465 -5.25 -6.02 -10.88
C PHE A 465 -6.33 -6.74 -11.68
N LYS A 466 -5.93 -7.32 -12.82
CA LYS A 466 -6.82 -8.11 -13.68
C LYS A 466 -5.98 -9.09 -14.49
N VAL A 467 -6.42 -10.35 -14.56
CA VAL A 467 -5.82 -11.37 -15.42
C VAL A 467 -6.86 -11.75 -16.46
N ILE A 468 -6.54 -11.54 -17.73
CA ILE A 468 -7.40 -11.91 -18.85
C ILE A 468 -6.74 -13.12 -19.52
N VAL A 469 -7.49 -14.20 -19.69
CA VAL A 469 -7.07 -15.40 -20.40
C VAL A 469 -8.00 -15.58 -21.59
N GLU A 470 -7.49 -15.36 -22.78
CA GLU A 470 -8.20 -15.63 -24.02
C GLU A 470 -7.65 -16.92 -24.64
N SER A 471 -8.53 -17.87 -24.96
CA SER A 471 -8.18 -19.20 -25.46
C SER A 471 -8.81 -19.48 -26.82
N ARG A 472 -8.05 -20.13 -27.71
CA ARG A 472 -8.54 -20.70 -28.98
C ARG A 472 -7.93 -22.07 -29.21
N TYR A 473 -8.72 -22.95 -29.78
CA TYR A 473 -8.36 -24.34 -30.05
C TYR A 473 -8.34 -24.58 -31.56
N VAL A 474 -7.22 -25.06 -32.08
CA VAL A 474 -7.01 -25.22 -33.53
C VAL A 474 -6.30 -26.54 -33.82
N ASP A 475 -6.79 -27.29 -34.80
CA ASP A 475 -6.08 -28.44 -35.36
C ASP A 475 -4.96 -27.97 -36.29
N GLY A 476 -3.74 -28.50 -36.16
CA GLY A 476 -2.64 -28.11 -37.04
C GLY A 476 -1.24 -28.32 -36.45
N ASP A 477 -0.27 -27.60 -37.00
CA ASP A 477 1.16 -27.71 -36.66
C ASP A 477 1.60 -26.79 -35.51
N GLY A 478 0.72 -25.90 -35.05
CA GLY A 478 1.01 -24.97 -33.97
C GLY A 478 1.79 -23.73 -34.41
N GLU A 479 2.01 -23.51 -35.71
CA GLU A 479 2.86 -22.44 -36.22
C GLU A 479 2.13 -21.11 -36.41
N ILE A 480 0.80 -21.08 -36.30
CA ILE A 480 0.00 -19.86 -36.51
C ILE A 480 0.51 -18.72 -35.61
N GLU A 481 0.91 -17.61 -36.24
CA GLU A 481 1.60 -16.51 -35.55
C GLU A 481 0.67 -15.70 -34.63
N ASN A 482 -0.55 -15.37 -35.07
CA ASN A 482 -1.46 -14.47 -34.36
C ASN A 482 -2.91 -14.99 -34.32
N VAL A 483 -3.14 -16.11 -33.64
CA VAL A 483 -4.46 -16.79 -33.56
C VAL A 483 -5.55 -15.90 -32.93
N MET A 484 -5.17 -15.02 -31.99
CA MET A 484 -6.09 -14.15 -31.26
C MET A 484 -6.30 -12.76 -31.89
N GLY A 485 -5.61 -12.46 -33.00
CA GLY A 485 -5.72 -11.14 -33.63
C GLY A 485 -5.20 -9.98 -32.75
N LEU A 486 -4.13 -10.21 -31.97
CA LEU A 486 -3.45 -9.16 -31.23
C LEU A 486 -2.98 -8.04 -32.18
N ASP A 487 -3.06 -6.79 -31.71
CA ASP A 487 -2.49 -5.66 -32.42
C ASP A 487 -0.96 -5.77 -32.55
N ALA A 488 -0.37 -5.05 -33.50
CA ALA A 488 1.06 -5.15 -33.79
C ALA A 488 1.97 -4.85 -32.58
N SER A 489 1.53 -4.00 -31.64
CA SER A 489 2.31 -3.65 -30.44
C SER A 489 2.27 -4.79 -29.42
N SER A 490 1.07 -5.27 -29.09
CA SER A 490 0.85 -6.42 -28.23
C SER A 490 1.52 -7.69 -28.77
N LEU A 491 1.43 -7.92 -30.08
CA LEU A 491 2.04 -9.06 -30.77
C LEU A 491 3.58 -9.05 -30.66
N LYS A 492 4.20 -7.87 -30.75
CA LYS A 492 5.66 -7.69 -30.63
C LYS A 492 6.16 -7.87 -29.19
N ASN A 493 5.38 -7.46 -28.20
CA ASN A 493 5.77 -7.51 -26.78
C ASN A 493 5.44 -8.84 -26.09
N ARG A 494 4.77 -9.78 -26.78
CA ARG A 494 4.36 -11.06 -26.19
C ARG A 494 5.52 -12.01 -25.95
N GLU A 495 5.51 -12.67 -24.79
CA GLU A 495 6.35 -13.85 -24.54
C GLU A 495 5.64 -15.09 -25.10
N ARG A 496 6.32 -15.91 -25.91
CA ARG A 496 5.79 -17.20 -26.36
C ARG A 496 6.37 -18.35 -25.54
N VAL A 497 5.51 -19.22 -25.04
CA VAL A 497 5.88 -20.38 -24.22
C VAL A 497 5.17 -21.62 -24.75
N ILE A 498 5.92 -22.66 -25.08
CA ILE A 498 5.34 -23.98 -25.41
C ILE A 498 5.31 -24.81 -24.13
N ILE A 499 4.12 -25.27 -23.74
CA ILE A 499 3.94 -26.18 -22.61
C ILE A 499 3.91 -27.61 -23.15
N ASP A 500 5.02 -28.33 -23.00
CA ASP A 500 5.06 -29.76 -23.28
C ASP A 500 4.50 -30.56 -22.08
N ILE A 501 3.37 -31.22 -22.31
CA ILE A 501 2.70 -32.04 -21.30
C ILE A 501 3.52 -33.29 -20.91
N ALA A 502 4.43 -33.78 -21.77
CA ALA A 502 5.28 -34.94 -21.50
C ALA A 502 6.60 -34.58 -20.79
N LYS A 503 6.94 -33.29 -20.68
CA LYS A 503 8.18 -32.85 -20.03
C LYS A 503 8.18 -33.06 -18.51
N HIS A 504 9.11 -33.87 -18.00
CA HIS A 504 9.16 -34.22 -16.57
C HIS A 504 9.34 -33.00 -15.63
N MET A 505 8.54 -32.92 -14.56
CA MET A 505 8.60 -31.89 -13.51
C MET A 505 8.80 -32.52 -12.13
N LYS A 506 9.58 -31.84 -11.25
CA LYS A 506 9.93 -32.34 -9.90
C LYS A 506 8.73 -32.67 -9.00
N ASP A 507 7.58 -32.04 -9.23
CA ASP A 507 6.36 -32.18 -8.40
C ASP A 507 5.22 -32.95 -9.11
N SER A 508 5.55 -33.80 -10.10
CA SER A 508 4.53 -34.56 -10.85
C SER A 508 4.03 -35.74 -10.02
N LYS A 509 2.72 -35.87 -9.84
CA LYS A 509 2.14 -37.07 -9.24
C LYS A 509 2.33 -38.27 -10.18
N PRO A 510 2.58 -39.49 -9.67
CA PRO A 510 2.73 -40.68 -10.51
C PRO A 510 1.52 -40.94 -11.42
N GLU A 511 0.33 -40.60 -10.92
CA GLU A 511 -0.95 -40.73 -11.62
C GLU A 511 -1.14 -39.72 -12.76
N GLU A 512 -0.31 -38.69 -12.84
CA GLU A 512 -0.36 -37.61 -13.86
C GLU A 512 0.80 -37.72 -14.86
N ASP A 513 1.57 -38.83 -14.81
CA ASP A 513 2.78 -39.03 -15.60
C ASP A 513 2.45 -39.59 -17.00
N ILE A 514 2.28 -38.67 -17.96
CA ILE A 514 2.01 -38.98 -19.38
C ILE A 514 3.11 -39.87 -20.00
N THR A 515 4.34 -39.83 -19.48
CA THR A 515 5.45 -40.64 -20.02
C THR A 515 5.32 -42.13 -19.72
N LYS A 516 4.38 -42.50 -18.83
CA LYS A 516 4.06 -43.87 -18.45
C LYS A 516 2.63 -44.27 -18.77
N TRP A 517 1.80 -43.30 -19.14
CA TRP A 517 0.38 -43.50 -19.42
C TRP A 517 0.17 -43.99 -20.86
N HIS A 518 -0.84 -44.84 -21.06
CA HIS A 518 -1.27 -45.32 -22.37
C HIS A 518 -2.80 -45.42 -22.39
N SER A 519 -3.44 -44.94 -23.47
CA SER A 519 -4.88 -45.09 -23.72
C SER A 519 -5.14 -46.40 -24.46
N GLU A 520 -5.99 -47.25 -23.89
CA GLU A 520 -6.41 -48.49 -24.55
C GLU A 520 -7.40 -48.22 -25.69
N LYS A 521 -8.29 -47.22 -25.54
CA LYS A 521 -9.32 -46.91 -26.55
C LYS A 521 -8.73 -46.32 -27.83
N ARG A 522 -7.77 -45.40 -27.70
CA ARG A 522 -7.15 -44.70 -28.84
C ARG A 522 -5.77 -45.25 -29.22
N ASN A 523 -5.28 -46.26 -28.50
CA ASN A 523 -3.94 -46.83 -28.67
C ASN A 523 -2.86 -45.73 -28.74
N LEU A 524 -2.87 -44.84 -27.75
CA LEU A 524 -2.10 -43.60 -27.73
C LEU A 524 -1.20 -43.55 -26.50
N GLY A 525 0.03 -43.05 -26.69
CA GLY A 525 1.05 -42.99 -25.63
C GLY A 525 1.77 -44.33 -25.44
N PRO A 526 2.78 -44.41 -24.54
CA PRO A 526 3.33 -43.32 -23.74
C PRO A 526 4.01 -42.24 -24.57
N LEU A 527 3.83 -40.98 -24.18
CA LEU A 527 4.41 -39.84 -24.91
C LEU A 527 5.75 -39.43 -24.29
N GLN A 528 6.70 -39.06 -25.14
CA GLN A 528 8.02 -38.57 -24.72
C GLN A 528 8.13 -37.05 -24.91
N GLU A 529 9.14 -36.43 -24.30
CA GLU A 529 9.39 -34.99 -24.47
C GLU A 529 9.58 -34.66 -25.96
N ASN A 530 8.92 -33.61 -26.43
CA ASN A 530 8.81 -33.19 -27.84
C ASN A 530 8.00 -34.12 -28.76
N TRP A 531 7.13 -34.99 -28.24
CA TRP A 531 6.28 -35.89 -29.04
C TRP A 531 5.52 -35.19 -30.18
N TYR A 532 5.13 -33.93 -30.01
CA TYR A 532 4.38 -33.12 -30.97
C TYR A 532 5.22 -32.64 -32.17
N LYS A 533 6.54 -32.83 -32.14
CA LYS A 533 7.43 -32.55 -33.29
C LYS A 533 7.59 -33.75 -34.21
N GLU A 534 7.20 -34.94 -33.76
CA GLU A 534 7.34 -36.19 -34.50
C GLU A 534 6.00 -36.62 -35.09
N SER A 535 6.01 -37.23 -36.28
CA SER A 535 4.79 -37.65 -36.97
C SER A 535 4.13 -38.92 -36.39
N SER A 536 4.51 -39.34 -35.18
CA SER A 536 4.06 -40.59 -34.56
C SER A 536 2.66 -40.50 -33.94
N VAL A 537 2.15 -39.28 -33.72
CA VAL A 537 0.79 -39.03 -33.23
C VAL A 537 -0.10 -38.61 -34.40
N PRO A 538 -1.26 -39.28 -34.59
CA PRO A 538 -2.09 -39.09 -35.79
C PRO A 538 -2.72 -37.71 -35.87
N HIS A 539 -3.09 -37.12 -34.73
CA HIS A 539 -3.73 -35.81 -34.66
C HIS A 539 -3.15 -34.99 -33.51
N VAL A 540 -2.83 -33.73 -33.80
CA VAL A 540 -2.36 -32.77 -32.79
C VAL A 540 -3.20 -31.50 -32.90
N MET A 541 -3.92 -31.19 -31.84
CA MET A 541 -4.53 -29.89 -31.66
C MET A 541 -3.62 -29.00 -30.81
N TRP A 542 -3.75 -27.70 -31.01
CA TRP A 542 -3.02 -26.69 -30.27
C TRP A 542 -3.98 -25.80 -29.49
N CYS A 543 -3.79 -25.77 -28.17
CA CYS A 543 -4.40 -24.76 -27.32
C CYS A 543 -3.54 -23.52 -27.32
N TYR A 544 -4.05 -22.43 -27.88
CA TYR A 544 -3.48 -21.10 -27.75
C TYR A 544 -4.15 -20.43 -26.56
N LYS A 545 -3.36 -19.99 -25.57
CA LYS A 545 -3.85 -19.26 -24.39
C LYS A 545 -3.05 -17.98 -24.22
N ASN A 546 -3.66 -16.85 -24.55
CA ASN A 546 -3.09 -15.53 -24.32
C ASN A 546 -3.48 -15.05 -22.92
N VAL A 547 -2.48 -14.93 -22.06
CA VAL A 547 -2.62 -14.41 -20.70
C VAL A 547 -2.13 -12.97 -20.68
N THR A 548 -3.05 -12.04 -20.49
CA THR A 548 -2.78 -10.62 -20.31
C THR A 548 -2.89 -10.27 -18.83
N ILE A 549 -1.77 -9.90 -18.21
CA ILE A 549 -1.69 -9.56 -16.79
C ILE A 549 -1.62 -8.05 -16.64
N HIS A 550 -2.71 -7.45 -16.17
CA HIS A 550 -2.75 -6.06 -15.75
C HIS A 550 -2.43 -6.00 -14.25
N CYS A 551 -1.24 -5.53 -13.92
CA CYS A 551 -0.79 -5.42 -12.53
C CYS A 551 -0.16 -4.04 -12.31
N LYS A 552 -0.85 -3.12 -11.65
CA LYS A 552 -0.38 -1.76 -11.34
C LYS A 552 -0.03 -1.60 -9.87
N PHE A 553 0.71 -2.57 -9.31
CA PHE A 553 1.20 -2.52 -7.94
C PHE A 553 2.65 -2.05 -7.90
N PHE A 554 2.85 -0.80 -7.49
CA PHE A 554 4.17 -0.22 -7.32
C PHE A 554 5.03 -1.06 -6.35
N GLY A 555 6.22 -1.47 -6.80
CA GLY A 555 7.18 -2.28 -6.01
C GLY A 555 6.99 -3.80 -6.07
N PHE A 556 5.81 -4.31 -6.45
CA PHE A 556 5.51 -5.76 -6.48
C PHE A 556 5.03 -6.28 -7.84
N GLN A 557 4.85 -5.39 -8.83
CA GLN A 557 4.34 -5.73 -10.16
C GLN A 557 5.06 -6.93 -10.79
N THR A 558 6.39 -6.88 -10.98
CA THR A 558 7.15 -7.96 -11.63
C THR A 558 7.11 -9.26 -10.83
N PHE A 559 7.04 -9.19 -9.50
CA PHE A 559 6.93 -10.38 -8.66
C PHE A 559 5.56 -11.04 -8.82
N LEU A 560 4.48 -10.26 -8.77
CA LEU A 560 3.11 -10.74 -8.97
C LEU A 560 2.89 -11.22 -10.40
N GLU A 561 3.39 -10.53 -11.41
CA GLU A 561 3.35 -10.94 -12.82
C GLU A 561 4.05 -12.29 -13.02
N LYS A 562 5.29 -12.44 -12.50
CA LYS A 562 6.01 -13.71 -12.56
C LYS A 562 5.32 -14.82 -11.78
N PHE A 563 4.72 -14.49 -10.64
CA PHE A 563 3.95 -15.45 -9.86
C PHE A 563 2.71 -15.92 -10.63
N VAL A 564 1.88 -14.99 -11.14
CA VAL A 564 0.70 -15.30 -11.93
C VAL A 564 1.07 -16.09 -13.19
N ARG A 565 2.11 -15.68 -13.93
CA ARG A 565 2.65 -16.44 -15.07
C ARG A 565 2.96 -17.89 -14.69
N ARG A 566 3.72 -18.10 -13.61
CA ARG A 566 4.09 -19.45 -13.14
C ARG A 566 2.87 -20.26 -12.71
N GLN A 567 1.90 -19.64 -12.05
CA GLN A 567 0.66 -20.32 -11.65
C GLN A 567 -0.17 -20.71 -12.87
N GLN A 568 -0.31 -19.83 -13.87
CA GLN A 568 -1.01 -20.13 -15.13
C GLN A 568 -0.33 -21.28 -15.88
N GLU A 569 1.00 -21.24 -16.03
CA GLU A 569 1.78 -22.34 -16.65
C GLU A 569 1.55 -23.68 -15.93
N MET A 570 1.57 -23.67 -14.58
CA MET A 570 1.34 -24.86 -13.77
C MET A 570 -0.10 -25.38 -13.90
N ILE A 571 -1.10 -24.51 -13.83
CA ILE A 571 -2.53 -24.87 -13.96
C ILE A 571 -2.78 -25.45 -15.34
N PHE A 572 -2.35 -24.76 -16.40
CA PHE A 572 -2.53 -25.22 -17.77
C PHE A 572 -1.89 -26.57 -18.00
N ARG A 573 -0.64 -26.77 -17.56
CA ARG A 573 0.03 -28.06 -17.70
C ARG A 573 -0.73 -29.16 -16.95
N ARG A 574 -1.06 -28.97 -15.67
CA ARG A 574 -1.73 -29.99 -14.85
C ARG A 574 -3.11 -30.35 -15.39
N SER A 575 -3.95 -29.37 -15.70
CA SER A 575 -5.29 -29.60 -16.23
C SER A 575 -5.26 -30.33 -17.57
N MET A 576 -4.35 -29.94 -18.47
CA MET A 576 -4.18 -30.63 -19.75
C MET A 576 -3.64 -32.05 -19.58
N CYS A 577 -2.70 -32.26 -18.65
CA CYS A 577 -2.21 -33.60 -18.34
C CYS A 577 -3.32 -34.51 -17.80
N GLN A 578 -4.08 -34.04 -16.80
CA GLN A 578 -5.18 -34.78 -16.21
C GLN A 578 -6.25 -35.13 -17.25
N MET A 579 -6.57 -34.20 -18.14
CA MET A 579 -7.49 -34.43 -19.24
C MET A 579 -7.02 -35.57 -20.15
N ILE A 580 -5.75 -35.59 -20.56
CA ILE A 580 -5.21 -36.65 -21.41
C ILE A 580 -5.12 -37.99 -20.68
N VAL A 581 -4.64 -38.02 -19.43
CA VAL A 581 -4.57 -39.27 -18.66
C VAL A 581 -5.96 -39.90 -18.45
N GLN A 582 -7.01 -39.07 -18.37
CA GLN A 582 -8.38 -39.52 -18.23
C GLN A 582 -9.08 -39.81 -19.57
N MET A 583 -8.36 -39.85 -20.70
CA MET A 583 -8.91 -40.06 -22.05
C MET A 583 -9.89 -41.22 -22.13
N ASP A 584 -9.50 -42.39 -21.63
CA ASP A 584 -10.36 -43.58 -21.73
C ASP A 584 -11.69 -43.44 -20.97
N LYS A 585 -11.79 -42.50 -20.02
CA LYS A 585 -13.01 -42.24 -19.24
C LYS A 585 -13.99 -41.32 -19.97
N TRP A 586 -13.50 -40.31 -20.68
CA TRP A 586 -14.36 -39.36 -21.37
C TRP A 586 -14.53 -39.66 -22.86
N ASP A 587 -13.64 -40.46 -23.45
CA ASP A 587 -13.72 -40.80 -24.87
C ASP A 587 -14.97 -41.63 -25.18
N GLY A 588 -15.80 -41.10 -26.09
CA GLY A 588 -17.11 -41.63 -26.45
C GLY A 588 -18.30 -40.98 -25.73
N LEU A 589 -18.07 -40.04 -24.79
CA LEU A 589 -19.16 -39.25 -24.20
C LEU A 589 -19.66 -38.18 -25.17
N THR A 590 -20.97 -37.97 -25.18
CA THR A 590 -21.61 -36.86 -25.90
C THR A 590 -21.65 -35.60 -25.05
N LEU A 591 -21.78 -34.44 -25.71
CA LEU A 591 -21.93 -33.16 -25.01
C LEU A 591 -23.15 -33.16 -24.07
N ASP A 592 -24.27 -33.77 -24.47
CA ASP A 592 -25.45 -33.86 -23.61
C ASP A 592 -25.19 -34.69 -22.36
N GLN A 593 -24.48 -35.82 -22.49
CA GLN A 593 -24.11 -36.66 -21.35
C GLN A 593 -23.20 -35.92 -20.37
N ILE A 594 -22.20 -35.17 -20.87
CA ILE A 594 -21.30 -34.43 -19.98
C ILE A 594 -22.03 -33.29 -19.26
N ARG A 595 -22.99 -32.62 -19.91
CA ARG A 595 -23.82 -31.58 -19.27
C ARG A 595 -24.72 -32.15 -18.17
N VAL A 596 -25.27 -33.35 -18.37
CA VAL A 596 -26.01 -34.06 -17.30
C VAL A 596 -25.10 -34.39 -16.12
N MET A 597 -23.86 -34.81 -16.39
CA MET A 597 -22.87 -35.06 -15.33
C MET A 597 -22.49 -33.78 -14.58
N GLU A 598 -22.27 -32.67 -15.29
CA GLU A 598 -21.99 -31.35 -14.73
C GLU A 598 -23.12 -30.89 -13.80
N HIS A 599 -24.37 -30.99 -14.24
CA HIS A 599 -25.54 -30.63 -13.45
C HIS A 599 -25.66 -31.47 -12.16
N LYS A 600 -25.53 -32.80 -12.28
CA LYS A 600 -25.58 -33.70 -11.13
C LYS A 600 -24.45 -33.42 -10.13
N ASN A 601 -23.26 -33.11 -10.62
CA ASN A 601 -22.14 -32.76 -9.75
C ASN A 601 -22.40 -31.43 -9.04
N GLN A 602 -22.94 -30.43 -9.74
CA GLN A 602 -23.29 -29.14 -9.16
C GLN A 602 -24.35 -29.26 -8.06
N GLU A 603 -25.41 -30.05 -8.27
CA GLU A 603 -26.42 -30.35 -7.24
C GLU A 603 -25.79 -31.02 -6.02
N ARG A 604 -24.97 -32.05 -6.24
CA ARG A 604 -24.27 -32.77 -5.17
C ARG A 604 -23.37 -31.86 -4.34
N LEU A 605 -22.63 -30.96 -4.98
CA LEU A 605 -21.74 -30.01 -4.30
C LEU A 605 -22.53 -28.97 -3.49
N GLN A 606 -23.66 -28.48 -4.01
CA GLN A 606 -24.53 -27.57 -3.25
C GLN A 606 -25.11 -28.24 -2.00
N ASP A 607 -25.49 -29.52 -2.09
CA ASP A 607 -25.98 -30.29 -0.94
C ASP A 607 -24.88 -30.51 0.12
N LEU A 608 -23.64 -30.78 -0.30
CA LEU A 608 -22.50 -30.91 0.61
C LEU A 608 -22.21 -29.60 1.37
N ILE A 609 -22.22 -28.46 0.67
CA ILE A 609 -21.99 -27.13 1.27
C ILE A 609 -23.07 -26.81 2.32
N LYS A 610 -24.35 -27.01 1.98
CA LYS A 610 -25.47 -26.78 2.93
C LYS A 610 -25.36 -27.66 4.17
N ASN A 611 -24.94 -28.92 4.02
CA ASN A 611 -24.78 -29.84 5.14
C ASN A 611 -23.58 -29.49 6.03
N GLU A 612 -22.48 -28.98 5.48
CA GLU A 612 -21.33 -28.49 6.26
C GLU A 612 -21.67 -27.23 7.07
N GLU A 613 -22.41 -26.29 6.49
CA GLU A 613 -22.93 -25.09 7.18
C GLU A 613 -23.86 -25.47 8.34
N LEU A 614 -24.82 -26.38 8.12
CA LEU A 614 -25.67 -26.92 9.19
C LEU A 614 -24.87 -27.59 10.31
N SER A 615 -23.81 -28.34 9.95
CA SER A 615 -22.97 -29.04 10.93
C SER A 615 -22.12 -28.10 11.78
N SER A 616 -21.71 -26.95 11.22
CA SER A 616 -20.90 -25.94 11.90
C SER A 616 -21.77 -25.05 12.81
N GLU A 617 -22.98 -24.68 12.38
CA GLU A 617 -23.98 -24.02 13.23
C GLU A 617 -24.37 -24.87 14.44
N MET A 618 -24.56 -26.19 14.25
CA MET A 618 -24.86 -27.12 15.34
C MET A 618 -23.71 -27.28 16.34
N LYS A 619 -22.45 -27.16 15.90
CA LYS A 619 -21.28 -27.15 16.80
C LYS A 619 -21.19 -25.86 17.61
N GLN A 620 -21.44 -24.73 16.97
CA GLN A 620 -21.43 -23.41 17.61
C GLN A 620 -22.56 -23.26 18.64
N GLN A 621 -23.74 -23.87 18.39
CA GLN A 621 -24.82 -23.96 19.37
C GLN A 621 -24.51 -24.88 20.56
N LYS A 622 -23.66 -25.89 20.40
CA LYS A 622 -23.23 -26.75 21.52
C LYS A 622 -22.18 -26.08 22.40
N GLU A 623 -21.31 -25.27 21.82
CA GLU A 623 -20.29 -24.50 22.56
C GLU A 623 -20.90 -23.30 23.31
N ASN A 624 -21.96 -22.68 22.79
CA ASN A 624 -22.66 -21.60 23.50
C ASN A 624 -23.61 -22.08 24.62
N ASN A 625 -23.86 -23.39 24.70
CA ASN A 625 -24.72 -24.01 25.73
C ASN A 625 -23.91 -24.80 26.78
N GLN A 626 -22.59 -24.66 26.81
CA GLN A 626 -21.69 -25.09 27.89
C GLN A 626 -21.06 -23.88 28.55
#